data_AF-A0AAE0DZK6-F1
#
_entry.id   AF-A0AAE0DZK6-F1
#
_cell.length_a   1.000
_cell.length_b   1.000
_cell.length_c   1.000
_cell.angle_alpha   90.00
_cell.angle_beta   90.00
_cell.angle_gamma   90.00
#
_symmetry.space_group_name_H-M   'P 1'
#
loop_
_entity.id
_entity.type
_entity.pdbx_description
1 polymer ?
#
loop_
_entity_poly.entity_id
_entity_poly.type
_entity_poly.pdbx_seq_one_letter_code
_entity_poly.pdbx_strand_id
1 'polypeptide(L)'
;MDVDGGAVGDCVGKFMRVRVRINIKKPLKRWLRVDVLGDGSETVMVLRYERLPNHCFKCGMVDHVTNVCANKEPLPVVNGVEKPSFGPWLKAVGTFRKTHHRQRLETFLHLAQPRNY
;
A
#
# COMPACT_ATOMS: atom_id res chain seq x y z
N MET A 1 -9.13 19.87 23.66
CA MET A 1 -8.25 19.79 22.47
C MET A 1 -6.95 19.28 23.03
N ASP A 2 -6.83 17.96 23.08
CA ASP A 2 -5.77 17.32 23.83
C ASP A 2 -4.97 16.54 22.82
N VAL A 3 -3.94 17.23 22.33
CA VAL A 3 -2.95 16.67 21.42
C VAL A 3 -2.01 15.85 22.29
N ASP A 4 -2.24 14.54 22.34
CA ASP A 4 -1.32 13.60 22.99
C ASP A 4 0.00 13.61 22.22
N GLY A 5 1.06 14.03 22.91
CA GLY A 5 2.43 14.12 22.41
C GLY A 5 3.05 12.74 22.30
N GLY A 6 2.62 11.96 21.29
CA GLY A 6 3.30 10.73 20.89
C GLY A 6 4.63 11.05 20.22
N ALA A 7 5.70 10.38 20.66
CA ALA A 7 7.05 10.54 20.13
C ALA A 7 7.10 10.54 18.59
N VAL A 8 7.83 11.50 18.02
CA VAL A 8 8.17 11.57 16.60
C VAL A 8 8.93 10.30 16.22
N GLY A 9 8.35 9.43 15.39
CA GLY A 9 9.14 8.39 14.72
C GLY A 9 8.44 7.08 14.40
N ASP A 10 7.34 6.73 15.06
CA ASP A 10 6.73 5.42 14.86
C ASP A 10 5.66 5.45 13.76
N CYS A 11 6.12 5.52 12.51
CA CYS A 11 5.34 5.10 11.34
C CYS A 11 5.17 3.57 11.39
N VAL A 12 4.39 3.04 12.33
CA VAL A 12 4.21 1.60 12.53
C VAL A 12 3.42 0.99 11.35
N GLY A 13 4.15 0.57 10.31
CA GLY A 13 3.57 -0.11 9.16
C GLY A 13 4.63 -0.56 8.15
N LYS A 14 4.42 -1.73 7.52
CA LYS A 14 5.33 -2.29 6.49
C LYS A 14 5.44 -1.41 5.22
N PHE A 15 4.55 -0.43 5.04
CA PHE A 15 4.47 0.42 3.85
C PHE A 15 3.91 1.80 4.21
N MET A 16 4.31 2.82 3.46
CA MET A 16 3.66 4.14 3.49
C MET A 16 2.42 4.15 2.60
N ARG A 17 1.34 4.80 3.05
CA ARG A 17 0.14 5.04 2.24
C ARG A 17 -0.10 6.52 2.12
N VAL A 18 -0.17 7.00 0.87
CA VAL A 18 -0.44 8.40 0.56
C VAL A 18 -1.58 8.50 -0.44
N ARG A 19 -2.40 9.55 -0.31
CA ARG A 19 -3.47 9.85 -1.26
C ARG A 19 -3.03 11.01 -2.14
N VAL A 20 -2.92 10.74 -3.44
CA VAL A 20 -2.46 11.73 -4.43
C VAL A 20 -3.42 11.79 -5.61
N ARG A 21 -3.41 12.90 -6.34
CA ARG A 21 -4.04 13.00 -7.66
C ARG A 21 -3.08 12.43 -8.71
N ILE A 22 -3.54 11.50 -9.53
CA ILE A 22 -2.76 10.91 -10.62
C ILE A 22 -3.30 11.36 -11.97
N ASN A 23 -2.41 11.65 -12.92
CA ASN A 23 -2.81 11.91 -14.30
C ASN A 23 -3.01 10.58 -15.03
N ILE A 24 -4.26 10.22 -15.29
CA ILE A 24 -4.63 8.96 -15.95
C ILE A 24 -4.34 8.93 -17.47
N LYS A 25 -4.02 10.09 -18.07
CA LYS A 25 -3.57 10.18 -19.47
C LYS A 25 -2.11 9.76 -19.65
N LYS A 26 -1.45 9.30 -18.58
CA LYS A 26 -0.10 8.76 -18.60
C LYS A 26 -0.10 7.35 -18.01
N PRO A 27 0.85 6.49 -18.43
CA PRO A 27 1.03 5.18 -17.82
C PRO A 27 1.22 5.29 -16.30
N LEU A 28 0.72 4.28 -15.57
CA LEU A 28 0.97 4.16 -14.14
C LEU A 28 2.48 4.16 -13.84
N LYS A 29 2.86 4.69 -12.68
CA LYS A 29 4.25 4.59 -12.20
C LYS A 29 4.41 3.26 -11.46
N ARG A 30 5.53 2.57 -11.69
CA ARG A 30 5.82 1.28 -11.06
C ARG A 30 6.71 1.43 -9.83
N TRP A 31 7.55 2.45 -9.84
CA TRP A 31 8.45 2.81 -8.74
C TRP A 31 8.62 4.33 -8.65
N LEU A 32 9.13 4.79 -7.51
CA LEU A 32 9.62 6.14 -7.27
C LEU A 32 11.04 6.07 -6.74
N ARG A 33 11.89 7.01 -7.16
CA ARG A 33 13.16 7.31 -6.49
C ARG A 33 12.87 8.42 -5.50
N VAL A 34 13.24 8.19 -4.24
CA VAL A 34 12.97 9.12 -3.14
C VAL A 34 14.22 9.20 -2.28
N ASP A 35 14.73 10.41 -2.11
CA ASP A 35 15.65 10.71 -1.03
C ASP A 35 14.84 10.88 0.25
N VAL A 36 14.90 9.87 1.12
CA VAL A 36 14.08 9.82 2.34
C VAL A 36 14.69 10.67 3.45
N LEU A 37 16.02 10.82 3.45
CA LEU A 37 16.76 11.50 4.52
C LEU A 37 17.16 12.93 4.14
N GLY A 38 17.06 13.31 2.87
CA GLY A 38 17.51 14.60 2.37
C GLY A 38 19.04 14.69 2.20
N ASP A 39 19.74 13.57 2.20
CA ASP A 39 21.20 13.47 2.14
C ASP A 39 21.74 13.23 0.71
N GLY A 40 20.84 13.23 -0.29
CA GLY A 40 21.14 12.89 -1.68
C GLY A 40 21.09 11.39 -1.99
N SER A 41 20.90 10.53 -1.00
CA SER A 41 20.82 9.07 -1.18
C SER A 41 19.42 8.63 -1.54
N GLU A 42 19.20 8.34 -2.83
CA GLU A 42 17.88 7.91 -3.30
C GLU A 42 17.61 6.41 -3.07
N THR A 43 16.44 6.11 -2.53
CA THR A 43 15.88 4.76 -2.42
C THR A 43 14.80 4.54 -3.48
N VAL A 44 14.81 3.37 -4.13
CA VAL A 44 13.74 2.96 -5.06
C VAL A 44 12.60 2.32 -4.28
N MET A 45 11.43 2.96 -4.29
CA MET A 45 10.21 2.46 -3.68
C MET A 45 9.28 1.86 -4.73
N VAL A 46 8.80 0.63 -4.50
CA VAL A 46 7.80 -0.02 -5.36
C VAL A 46 6.41 0.52 -5.04
N LEU A 47 5.66 0.91 -6.07
CA LEU A 47 4.30 1.43 -5.90
C LEU A 47 3.25 0.33 -5.97
N ARG A 48 2.22 0.48 -5.12
CA ARG A 48 0.99 -0.29 -5.14
C ARG A 48 -0.19 0.67 -5.04
N TYR A 49 -1.20 0.48 -5.87
CA TYR A 49 -2.36 1.34 -5.99
C TYR A 49 -3.58 0.70 -5.32
N GLU A 50 -4.16 1.39 -4.35
CA GLU A 50 -5.48 1.04 -3.83
C GLU A 50 -6.57 1.47 -4.83
N ARG A 51 -7.62 0.65 -4.95
CA ARG A 51 -8.79 0.92 -5.83
C ARG A 51 -8.43 1.13 -7.31
N LEU A 52 -7.33 0.53 -7.77
CA LEU A 52 -6.93 0.61 -9.18
C LEU A 52 -7.93 -0.14 -10.07
N PRO A 53 -8.55 0.53 -11.07
CA PRO A 53 -9.39 -0.13 -12.05
C PRO A 53 -8.64 -1.18 -12.87
N ASN A 54 -9.36 -1.87 -13.75
CA ASN A 54 -8.69 -2.66 -14.78
C ASN A 54 -7.85 -1.71 -15.65
N HIS A 55 -6.63 -2.13 -15.97
CA HIS A 55 -5.65 -1.34 -16.68
C HIS A 55 -4.90 -2.24 -17.64
N CYS A 56 -4.25 -1.64 -18.63
CA CYS A 56 -3.48 -2.35 -19.63
C CYS A 56 -2.14 -2.83 -19.06
N PHE A 57 -1.90 -4.14 -19.08
CA PHE A 57 -0.65 -4.70 -18.59
C PHE A 57 0.54 -4.44 -19.54
N LYS A 58 0.25 -4.13 -20.81
CA LYS A 58 1.25 -3.80 -21.82
C LYS A 58 1.78 -2.38 -21.65
N CYS A 59 0.90 -1.38 -21.68
CA CYS A 59 1.29 0.04 -21.70
C CYS A 59 1.01 0.81 -20.40
N GLY A 60 0.34 0.20 -19.41
CA GLY A 60 0.11 0.80 -18.10
C GLY A 60 -1.00 1.84 -18.03
N MET A 61 -1.76 2.04 -19.11
CA MET A 61 -2.88 2.98 -19.15
C MET A 61 -4.14 2.42 -18.47
N VAL A 62 -4.96 3.29 -17.87
CA VAL A 62 -6.16 2.92 -17.11
C VAL A 62 -7.44 2.97 -17.96
N ASP A 63 -7.37 3.55 -19.16
CA ASP A 63 -8.51 3.73 -20.07
C ASP A 63 -8.88 2.49 -20.90
N HIS A 64 -8.04 1.45 -20.89
CA HIS A 64 -8.31 0.22 -21.62
C HIS A 64 -7.65 -1.01 -20.97
N VAL A 65 -8.07 -2.20 -21.44
CA VAL A 65 -7.52 -3.51 -21.04
C VAL A 65 -6.55 -4.04 -22.09
N THR A 66 -5.65 -4.94 -21.68
CA THR A 66 -4.50 -5.40 -22.50
C THR A 66 -4.88 -5.93 -23.88
N ASN A 67 -6.02 -6.64 -23.99
CA ASN A 67 -6.47 -7.30 -25.23
C ASN A 67 -6.94 -6.32 -26.31
N VAL A 68 -7.28 -5.08 -25.96
CA VAL A 68 -7.66 -4.01 -26.92
C VAL A 68 -6.59 -2.92 -27.02
N CYS A 69 -5.39 -3.19 -26.51
CA CYS A 69 -4.30 -2.24 -26.53
C CYS A 69 -3.77 -2.03 -27.95
N ALA A 70 -3.87 -0.79 -28.45
CA ALA A 70 -3.37 -0.41 -29.77
C ALA A 70 -1.84 -0.18 -29.80
N ASN A 71 -1.16 -0.22 -28.65
CA ASN A 71 0.28 -0.05 -28.59
C ASN A 71 0.97 -1.24 -29.29
N LYS A 72 1.79 -0.95 -30.30
CA LYS A 72 2.50 -1.94 -31.12
C LYS A 72 3.91 -2.25 -30.63
N GLU A 73 4.41 -1.54 -29.63
CA GLU A 73 5.74 -1.79 -29.05
C GLU A 73 5.84 -3.25 -28.59
N PRO A 74 7.00 -3.91 -28.82
CA PRO A 74 7.23 -5.26 -28.34
C PRO A 74 7.22 -5.31 -26.81
N LEU A 75 6.86 -6.46 -26.25
CA LEU A 75 6.98 -6.66 -24.81
C LEU A 75 8.46 -6.81 -24.43
N PRO A 76 8.87 -6.32 -23.25
CA PRO A 76 10.22 -6.59 -22.78
C PRO A 76 10.41 -8.09 -22.53
N VAL A 77 11.55 -8.60 -22.97
CA VAL A 77 11.96 -10.00 -22.76
C VAL A 77 12.71 -10.09 -21.43
N VAL A 78 12.21 -10.90 -20.51
CA VAL A 78 12.82 -11.17 -19.20
C VAL A 78 13.04 -12.67 -19.08
N ASN A 79 14.30 -13.09 -18.99
CA ASN A 79 14.72 -14.50 -18.99
C ASN A 79 14.20 -15.27 -20.21
N GLY A 80 14.32 -14.68 -21.41
CA GLY A 80 13.89 -15.30 -22.67
C GLY A 80 12.37 -15.33 -22.91
N VAL A 81 11.58 -14.76 -22.00
CA VAL A 81 10.11 -14.75 -22.10
C VAL A 81 9.61 -13.31 -22.17
N GLU A 82 8.73 -13.01 -23.13
CA GLU A 82 8.01 -11.75 -23.19
C GLU A 82 7.14 -11.57 -21.95
N LYS A 83 7.35 -10.47 -21.22
CA LYS A 83 6.56 -10.15 -20.03
C LYS A 83 5.93 -8.76 -20.14
N PRO A 84 4.65 -8.61 -19.81
CA PRO A 84 4.05 -7.28 -19.68
C PRO A 84 4.80 -6.43 -18.65
N SER A 85 4.98 -5.14 -18.95
CA SER A 85 5.65 -4.20 -18.04
C SER A 85 4.85 -3.94 -16.77
N PHE A 86 3.55 -4.21 -16.78
CA PHE A 86 2.59 -3.97 -15.71
C PHE A 86 1.84 -5.27 -15.39
N GLY A 87 1.07 -5.29 -14.30
CA GLY A 87 0.32 -6.49 -13.95
C GLY A 87 -0.54 -6.36 -12.69
N PRO A 88 -1.19 -7.46 -12.28
CA PRO A 88 -2.05 -7.47 -11.09
C PRO A 88 -1.32 -7.06 -9.82
N TRP A 89 -0.01 -7.27 -9.78
CA TRP A 89 0.87 -6.85 -8.69
C TRP A 89 0.87 -5.34 -8.47
N LEU A 90 0.42 -4.49 -9.40
CA LEU A 90 0.26 -3.06 -9.11
C LEU A 90 -0.93 -2.76 -8.18
N LYS A 91 -1.90 -3.66 -8.05
CA LYS A 91 -3.00 -3.50 -7.11
C LYS A 91 -2.50 -3.79 -5.70
N ALA A 92 -2.82 -2.89 -4.77
CA ALA A 92 -2.64 -3.17 -3.36
C ALA A 92 -3.65 -4.25 -2.93
N VAL A 93 -3.17 -5.31 -2.27
CA VAL A 93 -4.06 -6.28 -1.63
C VAL A 93 -4.60 -5.61 -0.37
N GLY A 94 -5.92 -5.56 -0.23
CA GLY A 94 -6.54 -5.08 1.00
C GLY A 94 -6.06 -5.95 2.15
N THR A 95 -5.33 -5.37 3.09
CA THR A 95 -5.22 -5.96 4.43
C THR A 95 -6.64 -5.93 4.99
N PHE A 96 -7.32 -7.08 5.02
CA PHE A 96 -8.51 -7.22 5.86
C PHE A 96 -8.07 -6.75 7.25
N ARG A 97 -8.64 -5.62 7.69
CA ARG A 97 -8.44 -5.16 9.06
C ARG A 97 -9.01 -6.27 9.93
N LYS A 98 -8.17 -7.07 10.57
CA LYS A 98 -8.58 -7.69 11.83
C LYS A 98 -8.85 -6.52 12.74
N THR A 99 -10.12 -6.14 12.88
CA THR A 99 -10.57 -5.26 13.94
C THR A 99 -10.06 -5.87 15.24
N HIS A 100 -9.00 -5.28 15.80
CA HIS A 100 -8.69 -5.47 17.21
C HIS A 100 -9.85 -4.82 17.97
N HIS A 101 -10.94 -5.57 18.13
CA HIS A 101 -11.94 -5.28 19.13
C HIS A 101 -11.18 -5.30 20.45
N ARG A 102 -11.03 -4.10 21.01
CA ARG A 102 -10.30 -3.82 22.22
C ARG A 102 -11.13 -4.37 23.39
N GLN A 103 -11.15 -5.68 23.58
CA GLN A 103 -11.70 -6.27 24.80
C GLN A 103 -10.62 -6.19 25.88
N ARG A 104 -10.57 -5.01 26.49
CA ARG A 104 -10.00 -4.76 27.81
C ARG A 104 -10.76 -5.65 28.80
N LEU A 105 -10.29 -6.87 29.02
CA LEU A 105 -10.65 -7.62 30.22
C LEU A 105 -9.78 -7.05 31.34
N GLU A 106 -10.34 -6.08 32.07
CA GLU A 106 -9.75 -5.65 33.32
C GLU A 106 -9.80 -6.79 34.32
N THR A 107 -8.63 -7.08 34.87
CA THR A 107 -8.42 -7.92 36.03
C THR A 107 -9.18 -7.35 37.23
N PHE A 108 -10.13 -8.14 37.73
CA PHE A 108 -10.60 -8.27 39.12
C PHE A 108 -10.58 -7.06 40.06
N LEU A 109 -11.77 -6.64 40.53
CA LEU A 109 -12.00 -6.19 41.91
C LEU A 109 -13.50 -6.29 42.25
N HIS A 110 -13.92 -7.41 42.85
CA HIS A 110 -14.96 -7.39 43.89
C HIS A 110 -14.38 -8.12 45.10
N LEU A 111 -13.81 -7.33 46.00
CA LEU A 111 -13.58 -7.69 47.39
C LEU A 111 -14.95 -7.80 48.07
N ALA A 112 -15.46 -9.01 48.24
CA ALA A 112 -16.35 -9.31 49.36
C ALA A 112 -15.46 -9.84 50.50
N GLN A 113 -15.32 -9.01 51.53
CA GLN A 113 -14.57 -9.26 52.76
C GLN A 113 -15.21 -10.39 53.63
N PRO A 114 -14.48 -10.93 54.62
CA PRO A 114 -14.81 -12.18 55.32
C PRO A 114 -15.79 -11.97 56.47
N ARG A 115 -16.47 -13.05 56.91
CA ARG A 115 -16.90 -13.28 58.31
C ARG A 115 -17.30 -14.74 58.55
N ASN A 116 -16.88 -15.21 59.71
CA ASN A 116 -17.09 -16.55 60.28
C ASN A 116 -18.56 -16.84 60.60
N TYR A 117 -18.96 -18.11 60.46
CA TYR A 117 -19.59 -18.92 61.51
C TYR A 117 -19.30 -20.40 61.22
#